data_AF-A0A926I1R1-F1
#
_entry.id   AF-A0A926I1R1-F1
#
_cell.length_a   1.000
_cell.length_b   1.000
_cell.length_c   1.000
_cell.angle_alpha   90.00
_cell.angle_beta   90.00
_cell.angle_gamma   90.00
#
_symmetry.space_group_name_H-M   'P 1'
#
loop_
_entity.id
_entity.type
_entity.pdbx_description
1 polymer ?
#
loop_
_entity_poly.entity_id
_entity_poly.type
_entity_poly.pdbx_seq_one_letter_code
_entity_poly.pdbx_strand_id
1 'polypeptide(L)'
;MMQKYFDTEGHITDRAFQMLVNEELDETPRYELAEHLDFCDRCVERYTDFLTDSSLMVPREEIAPGVMEKLKHRARMVILSRTARVSIAACLALIIWVGGASQLRFVQPDKGNFGPTNQKTFSLQQAFQGANEGLDQIFSSFNAFLRGDNLKEKK
;
A
#
# COMPACT_ATOMS: atom_id res chain seq x y z
N MET A 1 -26.94 -30.65 -29.10
CA MET A 1 -27.87 -30.32 -27.99
C MET A 1 -27.63 -28.91 -27.40
N MET A 2 -27.06 -27.95 -28.15
CA MET A 2 -26.70 -26.60 -27.63
C MET A 2 -27.80 -25.52 -27.75
N GLN A 3 -28.81 -25.73 -28.60
CA GLN A 3 -29.86 -24.74 -28.92
C GLN A 3 -30.84 -24.42 -27.78
N LYS A 4 -30.67 -25.01 -26.59
CA LYS A 4 -31.63 -24.84 -25.48
C LYS A 4 -31.28 -23.64 -24.58
N TYR A 5 -30.03 -23.16 -24.60
CA TYR A 5 -29.56 -22.12 -23.69
C TYR A 5 -29.46 -20.74 -24.34
N PHE A 6 -29.34 -20.71 -25.67
CA PHE A 6 -29.23 -19.51 -26.47
C PHE A 6 -30.53 -19.24 -27.23
N ASP A 7 -30.89 -17.97 -27.35
CA ASP A 7 -32.03 -17.52 -28.15
C ASP A 7 -31.69 -17.48 -29.64
N THR A 8 -32.66 -17.08 -30.46
CA THR A 8 -32.50 -16.94 -31.91
C THR A 8 -31.51 -15.84 -32.31
N GLU A 9 -31.20 -14.90 -31.42
CA GLU A 9 -30.19 -13.85 -31.62
C GLU A 9 -28.80 -14.30 -31.17
N GLY A 10 -28.68 -15.48 -30.54
CA GLY A 10 -27.43 -16.03 -30.02
C GLY A 10 -27.06 -15.53 -28.62
N HIS A 11 -27.99 -14.91 -27.89
CA HIS A 11 -27.80 -14.50 -26.49
C HIS A 11 -28.32 -15.52 -25.50
N ILE A 12 -27.83 -15.46 -24.26
CA ILE A 12 -28.25 -16.35 -23.19
C ILE A 12 -29.73 -16.06 -22.85
N THR A 13 -30.53 -17.12 -22.78
CA THR A 13 -31.95 -17.05 -22.39
C THR A 13 -32.13 -16.81 -20.90
N ASP A 14 -33.24 -16.20 -20.48
CA ASP A 14 -33.53 -15.96 -19.05
C ASP A 14 -33.57 -17.26 -18.22
N ARG A 15 -34.03 -18.35 -18.84
CA ARG A 15 -34.03 -19.68 -18.20
C ARG A 15 -32.60 -20.18 -17.96
N ALA A 16 -31.70 -19.97 -18.92
CA ALA A 16 -30.31 -20.35 -18.75
C ALA A 16 -29.62 -19.49 -17.68
N PHE A 17 -29.94 -18.20 -17.58
CA PHE A 17 -29.47 -17.34 -16.48
C PHE A 17 -29.94 -17.84 -15.11
N GLN A 18 -31.21 -18.22 -14.96
CA GLN A 18 -31.73 -18.78 -13.70
C GLN A 18 -31.00 -20.08 -13.31
N MET A 19 -30.80 -20.99 -14.27
CA MET A 19 -30.04 -22.21 -14.01
C MET A 19 -28.60 -21.91 -13.62
N LEU A 20 -27.98 -20.87 -14.20
CA LEU A 20 -26.60 -20.46 -13.91
C LEU A 20 -26.46 -19.91 -12.49
N VAL A 21 -27.40 -19.07 -12.07
CA VAL A 21 -27.42 -18.47 -10.72
C VAL A 21 -27.71 -19.52 -9.64
N ASN A 22 -28.57 -20.49 -9.94
CA ASN A 22 -28.90 -21.59 -9.03
C ASN A 22 -27.88 -22.75 -9.06
N GLU A 23 -26.81 -22.64 -9.87
CA GLU A 23 -25.81 -23.69 -10.08
C GLU A 23 -26.40 -25.05 -10.55
N GLU A 24 -27.51 -25.02 -11.30
CA GLU A 24 -28.23 -26.22 -11.77
C GLU A 24 -27.75 -26.75 -13.13
N LEU A 25 -26.68 -26.17 -13.69
CA LEU A 25 -26.09 -26.61 -14.96
C LEU A 25 -25.00 -27.66 -14.76
N ASP A 26 -25.03 -28.68 -15.61
CA ASP A 26 -23.90 -29.59 -15.81
C ASP A 26 -22.64 -28.82 -16.27
N GLU A 27 -21.46 -29.44 -16.12
CA GLU A 27 -20.17 -28.78 -16.37
C GLU A 27 -19.99 -28.23 -17.79
N THR A 28 -20.42 -28.97 -18.82
CA THR A 28 -20.27 -28.56 -20.22
C THR A 28 -21.02 -27.27 -20.56
N PRO A 29 -22.35 -27.18 -20.34
CA PRO A 29 -23.07 -25.95 -20.63
C PRO A 29 -22.65 -24.80 -19.70
N ARG A 30 -22.17 -25.08 -18.49
CA ARG A 30 -21.61 -24.05 -17.60
C ARG A 30 -20.34 -23.41 -18.17
N TYR A 31 -19.44 -24.21 -18.76
CA TYR A 31 -18.23 -23.69 -19.42
C TYR A 31 -18.55 -22.86 -20.66
N GLU A 32 -19.47 -23.33 -21.51
CA GLU A 32 -19.88 -22.62 -22.72
C GLU A 32 -20.55 -21.27 -22.40
N LEU A 33 -21.39 -21.22 -21.37
CA LEU A 33 -22.00 -19.96 -20.92
C LEU A 33 -20.95 -19.00 -20.34
N ALA A 34 -19.95 -19.51 -19.61
CA ALA A 34 -18.87 -18.68 -19.09
C ALA A 34 -18.02 -18.08 -20.22
N GLU A 35 -17.71 -18.86 -21.26
CA GLU A 35 -17.04 -18.36 -22.47
C GLU A 35 -17.88 -17.30 -23.19
N HIS A 36 -19.19 -17.51 -23.30
CA HIS A 36 -20.08 -16.51 -23.89
C HIS A 36 -20.15 -15.21 -23.07
N LEU A 37 -20.11 -15.29 -21.73
CA LEU A 37 -20.05 -14.12 -20.86
C LEU A 37 -18.72 -13.36 -21.03
N ASP A 38 -17.60 -14.03 -21.27
CA ASP A 38 -16.33 -13.35 -21.54
C ASP A 38 -16.36 -12.57 -22.88
N PHE A 39 -17.15 -13.03 -23.85
CA PHE A 39 -17.20 -12.44 -25.19
C PHE A 39 -18.37 -11.47 -25.43
N CYS A 40 -19.45 -11.55 -24.67
CA CYS A 40 -20.68 -10.80 -24.93
C CYS A 40 -21.05 -9.84 -23.78
N ASP A 41 -20.66 -8.57 -23.93
CA ASP A 41 -20.95 -7.50 -22.95
C ASP A 41 -22.45 -7.38 -22.62
N ARG A 42 -23.35 -7.54 -23.61
CA ARG A 42 -24.81 -7.50 -23.40
C ARG A 42 -25.29 -8.59 -22.46
N CYS A 43 -24.71 -9.79 -22.56
CA CYS A 43 -25.04 -10.91 -21.67
C CYS A 43 -24.45 -10.70 -20.27
N VAL A 44 -23.29 -10.03 -20.15
CA VAL A 44 -22.69 -9.66 -18.86
C VAL A 44 -23.56 -8.65 -18.13
N GLU A 45 -24.02 -7.59 -18.80
CA GLU A 45 -24.89 -6.57 -18.20
C GLU A 45 -26.17 -7.21 -17.65
N ARG A 46 -26.85 -8.02 -18.47
CA ARG A 46 -28.05 -8.77 -18.04
C ARG A 46 -27.77 -9.74 -16.90
N TYR A 47 -26.60 -10.39 -16.89
CA TYR A 47 -26.19 -11.27 -15.79
C TYR A 47 -26.01 -10.49 -14.49
N THR A 48 -25.37 -9.31 -14.54
CA THR A 48 -25.19 -8.46 -13.37
C THR A 48 -26.51 -7.91 -12.84
N ASP A 49 -27.46 -7.58 -13.72
CA ASP A 49 -28.80 -7.19 -13.32
C ASP A 49 -29.52 -8.35 -12.60
N PHE A 50 -29.39 -9.57 -13.13
CA PHE A 50 -29.95 -10.79 -12.53
C PHE A 50 -29.38 -11.07 -11.13
N LEU A 51 -28.09 -10.76 -10.92
CA LEU A 51 -27.44 -10.86 -9.61
C LEU A 51 -27.86 -9.73 -8.66
N THR A 52 -28.18 -8.55 -9.17
CA THR A 52 -28.54 -7.38 -8.35
C THR A 52 -29.96 -7.47 -7.80
N ASP A 53 -30.86 -8.18 -8.49
CA ASP A 53 -32.19 -8.54 -7.98
C ASP A 53 -32.13 -9.53 -6.80
N SER A 54 -31.03 -10.26 -6.64
CA SER A 54 -30.76 -10.99 -5.41
C SER A 54 -30.42 -9.99 -4.31
N SER A 55 -31.17 -10.02 -3.19
CA SER A 55 -31.03 -9.01 -2.14
C SER A 55 -29.59 -8.92 -1.67
N LEU A 56 -28.90 -7.85 -2.08
CA LEU A 56 -27.55 -7.53 -1.64
C LEU A 56 -27.59 -7.36 -0.13
N MET A 57 -27.27 -8.44 0.58
CA MET A 57 -27.15 -8.40 2.03
C MET A 57 -26.04 -7.42 2.36
N VAL A 58 -26.41 -6.31 3.00
CA VAL A 58 -25.44 -5.41 3.61
C VAL A 58 -24.62 -6.27 4.57
N PRO A 59 -23.29 -6.37 4.38
CA PRO A 59 -22.45 -7.20 5.22
C PRO A 59 -22.65 -6.78 6.68
N ARG A 60 -22.84 -7.77 7.57
CA ARG A 60 -23.09 -7.56 9.01
C ARG A 60 -21.98 -6.72 9.68
N GLU A 61 -20.78 -6.73 9.10
CA GLU A 61 -19.63 -5.96 9.57
C GLU A 61 -18.92 -5.34 8.37
N GLU A 62 -18.73 -4.02 8.41
CA GLU A 62 -17.95 -3.31 7.41
C GLU A 62 -16.47 -3.69 7.57
N ILE A 63 -15.96 -4.57 6.71
CA ILE A 63 -14.54 -4.97 6.67
C ILE A 63 -13.66 -3.82 6.08
N ALA A 64 -14.29 -2.85 5.42
CA ALA A 64 -13.65 -1.70 4.79
C ALA A 64 -12.72 -0.90 5.73
N PRO A 65 -13.13 -0.47 6.94
CA PRO A 65 -12.24 0.20 7.89
C PRO A 65 -11.01 -0.66 8.26
N GLY A 66 -11.17 -1.97 8.42
CA GLY A 66 -10.07 -2.88 8.77
C GLY A 66 -9.05 -3.06 7.65
N VAL A 67 -9.49 -3.16 6.40
CA VAL A 67 -8.61 -3.26 5.22
C VAL A 67 -7.92 -1.93 4.93
N MET A 68 -8.65 -0.82 5.06
CA MET A 68 -8.10 0.52 4.85
C MET A 68 -6.96 0.83 5.81
N GLU A 69 -7.08 0.44 7.09
CA GLU A 69 -6.02 0.64 8.07
C GLU A 69 -4.76 -0.17 7.73
N LYS A 70 -4.93 -1.43 7.34
CA LYS A 70 -3.82 -2.29 6.88
C LYS A 70 -3.16 -1.72 5.62
N LEU A 71 -3.94 -1.16 4.70
CA LEU A 71 -3.43 -0.55 3.48
C LEU A 71 -2.65 0.74 3.77
N LYS A 72 -3.16 1.60 4.65
CA LYS A 72 -2.46 2.82 5.10
C LYS A 72 -1.11 2.51 5.72
N HIS A 73 -1.04 1.50 6.58
CA HIS A 73 0.23 1.08 7.19
C HIS A 73 1.25 0.64 6.14
N ARG A 74 0.83 -0.22 5.19
CA ARG A 74 1.69 -0.68 4.09
C ARG A 74 2.14 0.48 3.19
N ALA A 75 1.23 1.38 2.84
CA ALA A 75 1.54 2.56 2.04
C ALA A 75 2.57 3.48 2.73
N ARG A 76 2.42 3.72 4.04
CA ARG A 76 3.35 4.55 4.81
C ARG A 76 4.77 3.98 4.80
N MET A 77 4.93 2.67 5.00
CA MET A 77 6.23 1.99 4.97
C MET A 77 6.90 2.10 3.59
N VAL A 78 6.12 1.95 2.51
CA VAL A 78 6.63 2.11 1.13
C VAL A 78 7.06 3.55 0.85
N ILE A 79 6.29 4.55 1.31
CA ILE A 79 6.65 5.96 1.14
C ILE A 79 7.93 6.29 1.92
N LEU A 80 8.01 5.89 3.20
CA LEU A 80 9.17 6.15 4.06
C LEU A 80 10.46 5.52 3.49
N SER A 81 10.39 4.28 2.99
CA SER A 81 11.56 3.62 2.38
C SER A 81 12.05 4.33 1.12
N ARG A 82 11.15 4.94 0.33
CA ARG A 82 11.51 5.68 -0.89
C ARG A 82 12.08 7.06 -0.57
N THR A 83 11.52 7.77 0.40
CA THR A 83 12.00 9.11 0.79
C THR A 83 13.27 9.07 1.62
N ALA A 84 13.56 7.95 2.31
CA ALA A 84 14.79 7.79 3.10
C ALA A 84 16.07 8.07 2.28
N ARG A 85 16.15 7.58 1.04
CA ARG A 85 17.33 7.80 0.18
C ARG A 85 17.50 9.28 -0.19
N VAL A 86 16.38 9.94 -0.51
CA VAL A 86 16.36 11.37 -0.86
C VAL A 86 16.74 12.23 0.35
N SER A 87 16.23 11.86 1.54
CA SER A 87 16.57 12.51 2.81
C SER A 87 18.06 12.42 3.11
N ILE A 88 18.66 11.23 3.01
CA ILE A 88 20.11 11.04 3.23
C ILE A 88 20.92 11.90 2.26
N ALA A 89 20.57 11.90 0.96
CA ALA A 89 21.26 12.72 -0.04
C ALA A 89 21.13 14.22 0.25
N ALA A 90 19.95 14.68 0.67
CA ALA A 90 19.73 16.08 1.06
C ALA A 90 20.55 16.46 2.30
N CYS A 91 20.59 15.61 3.33
CA CYS A 91 21.44 15.83 4.51
C CYS A 91 22.91 15.95 4.13
N LEU A 92 23.42 15.06 3.27
CA LEU A 92 24.80 15.13 2.79
C LEU A 92 25.06 16.41 1.98
N ALA A 93 24.15 16.79 1.09
CA ALA A 93 24.26 18.03 0.33
C ALA A 93 24.28 19.25 1.24
N LEU A 94 23.44 19.30 2.27
CA LEU A 94 23.42 20.36 3.27
C LEU A 94 24.71 20.38 4.10
N ILE A 95 25.26 19.22 4.49
CA ILE A 95 26.54 19.11 5.19
C ILE A 95 27.68 19.67 4.31
N ILE A 96 27.71 19.30 3.03
CA ILE A 96 28.71 19.79 2.07
C ILE A 96 28.56 21.30 1.87
N TRP A 97 27.32 21.80 1.77
CA TRP A 97 27.00 23.20 1.55
C TRP A 97 27.38 24.08 2.75
N VAL A 98 26.98 23.68 3.97
CA VAL A 98 27.19 24.45 5.20
C VAL A 98 28.64 24.34 5.68
N GLY A 99 29.27 23.17 5.57
CA GLY A 99 30.62 22.93 6.05
C GLY A 99 31.74 23.34 5.08
N GLY A 100 31.42 23.54 3.80
CA GLY A 100 32.40 23.68 2.73
C GLY A 100 33.20 22.39 2.49
N ALA A 101 33.73 22.21 1.28
CA ALA A 101 34.48 21.01 0.90
C ALA A 101 35.75 20.74 1.74
N SER A 102 36.18 21.70 2.58
CA SER A 102 37.41 21.65 3.38
C SER A 102 37.30 20.83 4.69
N GLN A 103 36.10 20.37 5.10
CA GLN A 103 35.89 19.64 6.36
C GLN A 103 35.45 18.17 6.18
N LEU A 104 35.33 17.66 4.95
CA LEU A 104 34.99 16.26 4.66
C LEU A 104 36.20 15.33 4.86
N ARG A 105 36.71 15.26 6.09
CA ARG A 105 37.56 14.16 6.54
C ARG A 105 36.64 13.00 6.89
N PHE A 106 36.37 12.13 5.92
CA PHE A 106 35.72 10.85 6.19
C PHE A 106 36.58 10.07 7.19
N VAL A 107 36.03 9.76 8.37
CA VAL A 107 36.65 8.82 9.30
C VAL A 107 36.76 7.50 8.56
N GLN A 108 37.98 7.13 8.17
CA GLN A 108 38.26 5.81 7.60
C GLN A 108 38.10 4.80 8.75
N PRO A 109 37.23 3.79 8.64
CA PRO A 109 37.14 2.77 9.67
C PRO A 109 38.42 1.93 9.61
N ASP A 110 39.39 2.26 10.45
CA ASP A 110 40.58 1.43 10.62
C ASP A 110 40.16 0.06 11.13
N LYS A 111 40.53 -0.97 10.37
CA LYS A 111 40.32 -2.36 10.73
C LYS A 111 41.20 -2.68 11.95
N GLY A 112 40.61 -2.58 13.13
CA GLY A 112 41.12 -3.18 14.36
C GLY A 112 41.86 -2.23 15.28
N ASN A 113 41.14 -1.31 15.95
CA ASN A 113 41.27 -1.12 17.40
C ASN A 113 40.20 -0.13 17.89
N PHE A 114 39.20 -0.59 18.63
CA PHE A 114 38.19 0.28 19.26
C PHE A 114 38.73 0.81 20.60
N GLY A 115 39.72 1.71 20.55
CA GLY A 115 40.16 2.50 21.69
C GLY A 115 39.54 3.90 21.64
N PRO A 116 39.23 4.54 22.79
CA PRO A 116 38.61 5.87 22.81
C PRO A 116 39.64 6.92 22.38
N THR A 117 39.79 7.12 21.07
CA THR A 117 40.65 8.17 20.53
C THR A 117 39.94 9.51 20.70
N ASN A 118 40.49 10.35 21.57
CA ASN A 118 40.02 11.71 21.85
C ASN A 118 40.49 12.66 20.74
N GLN A 119 40.19 12.32 19.48
CA GLN A 119 40.47 13.20 18.36
C GLN A 119 39.28 14.12 18.17
N LYS A 120 39.54 15.40 18.47
CA LYS A 120 38.63 16.52 18.28
C LYS A 120 37.97 16.43 16.90
N THR A 121 36.71 15.99 16.86
CA THR A 121 35.75 16.23 15.78
C THR A 121 35.35 17.70 15.79
N PHE A 122 36.34 18.58 15.63
CA PHE A 122 36.19 20.02 15.66
C PHE A 122 35.89 20.53 14.25
N SER A 123 34.62 20.44 13.88
CA SER A 123 33.93 21.29 12.90
C SER A 123 32.44 20.92 12.80
N LEU A 124 32.11 19.64 13.04
CA LEU A 124 30.73 19.17 13.09
C LEU A 124 30.06 19.49 14.44
N GLN A 125 30.73 19.24 15.58
CA GLN A 125 30.17 19.46 16.91
C GLN A 125 29.68 20.92 17.15
N GLN A 126 30.42 21.92 16.66
CA GLN A 126 30.05 23.33 16.82
C GLN A 126 28.90 23.77 15.90
N ALA A 127 28.85 23.26 14.66
CA ALA A 127 27.72 23.48 13.76
C ALA A 127 26.43 22.82 14.30
N PHE A 128 26.56 21.69 15.00
CA PHE A 128 25.45 21.00 15.64
C PHE A 128 24.98 21.68 16.95
N GLN A 129 25.87 22.31 17.71
CA GLN A 129 25.50 23.04 18.94
C GLN A 129 24.53 24.20 18.67
N GLY A 130 24.70 24.95 17.58
CA GLY A 130 23.77 26.03 17.18
C GLY A 130 22.47 25.52 16.53
N ALA A 131 22.44 24.28 16.05
CA ALA A 131 21.28 23.65 15.42
C ALA A 131 20.45 22.78 16.39
N ASN A 132 20.91 22.60 17.63
CA ASN A 132 20.41 21.59 18.56
C ASN A 132 18.95 21.84 18.99
N GLU A 133 18.59 23.10 19.29
CA GLU A 133 17.24 23.46 19.76
C GLU A 133 16.15 23.20 18.71
N GLY A 134 16.44 23.50 17.43
CA GLY A 134 15.51 23.25 16.33
C GLY A 134 15.37 21.76 15.99
N LEU A 135 16.45 21.00 16.12
CA LEU A 135 16.45 19.56 15.86
C LEU A 135 15.72 18.78 16.95
N ASP A 136 15.82 19.18 18.22
CA ASP A 136 15.10 18.54 19.33
C ASP A 136 13.58 18.66 19.18
N GLN A 137 13.08 19.80 18.69
CA GLN A 137 11.65 20.01 18.39
C GLN A 137 11.17 19.14 17.22
N ILE A 138 12.01 18.97 16.20
CA ILE A 138 11.70 18.09 15.06
C ILE A 138 11.74 16.62 15.49
N PHE A 139 12.71 16.22 16.30
CA PHE A 139 12.86 14.84 16.73
C PHE A 139 11.76 14.41 17.72
N SER A 140 11.38 15.30 18.64
CA SER A 140 10.25 15.06 19.55
C SER A 140 8.92 14.92 18.82
N SER A 141 8.65 15.76 17.81
CA SER A 141 7.44 15.65 16.99
C SER A 141 7.42 14.37 16.14
N PHE A 142 8.56 13.96 15.60
CA PHE A 142 8.70 12.69 14.89
C PHE A 142 8.52 11.47 15.82
N ASN A 143 9.13 11.50 17.00
CA ASN A 143 8.97 10.44 18.00
C ASN A 143 7.52 10.36 18.49
N ALA A 144 6.85 11.49 18.69
CA ALA A 144 5.41 11.53 19.01
C ALA A 144 4.54 10.95 17.89
N PHE A 145 4.85 11.25 16.63
CA PHE A 145 4.16 10.67 15.47
C PHE A 145 4.32 9.14 15.38
N LEU A 146 5.53 8.62 15.62
CA LEU A 146 5.78 7.18 15.65
C LEU A 146 5.12 6.49 16.85
N ARG A 147 5.00 7.17 17.99
CA ARG A 147 4.39 6.65 19.22
C ARG A 147 2.85 6.76 19.22
N GLY A 148 2.29 7.65 18.40
CA GLY A 148 0.87 8.00 18.32
C GLY A 148 -0.07 6.91 17.81
N ASP A 149 0.45 5.80 17.27
CA ASP A 149 -0.38 4.68 16.79
C ASP A 149 -0.64 3.58 17.84
N ASN A 150 -0.27 3.78 19.11
CA ASN A 150 -0.51 2.81 20.21
C ASN A 150 -1.56 3.24 21.25
N LEU A 151 -2.46 4.17 20.92
CA LEU A 151 -3.56 4.60 21.82
C LEU A 151 -4.94 4.46 21.17
N LYS A 152 -5.23 3.28 20.65
CA LYS A 152 -6.62 2.77 20.55
C LYS A 152 -6.82 1.52 21.42
N GLU A 153 -6.40 1.59 22.68
CA GLU A 153 -6.84 0.64 23.70
C GLU A 153 -6.98 1.38 25.04
N LYS A 154 -8.21 1.82 25.31
CA LYS A 154 -8.89 1.78 26.61
C LYS A 154 -10.14 2.63 26.52
N LYS A 155 -11.25 1.99 26.17
CA LYS A 155 -12.56 2.32 26.70
C LYS A 155 -13.12 1.06 27.34
#